data_AF-A0AAW6ECE9-F1
#
_entry.id   AF-A0AAW6ECE9-F1
#
_cell.length_a   1.000
_cell.length_b   1.000
_cell.length_c   1.000
_cell.angle_alpha   90.00
_cell.angle_beta   90.00
_cell.angle_gamma   90.00
#
_symmetry.space_group_name_H-M   'P 1'
#
loop_
_entity.id
_entity.type
_entity.pdbx_description
1 polymer ?
#
loop_
_entity_poly.entity_id
_entity_poly.type
_entity_poly.pdbx_seq_one_letter_code
_entity_poly.pdbx_strand_id
1 'polypeptide(L)'
;MRYKGFYIKISPDSNIHRVDKKGRDILCEGFLIQVFADETERIEIDNFSAAVGFEILENSLGEAEQLAKDYIDCEGKFIDLKS
;
A
#
# COMPACT_ATOMS: atom_id res chain seq x y z
N MET A 1 -0.61 -10.79 3.89
CA MET A 1 0.06 -11.67 2.91
C MET A 1 1.58 -11.61 3.08
N ARG A 2 2.34 -12.54 2.49
CA ARG A 2 3.81 -12.49 2.45
C ARG A 2 4.29 -12.36 1.01
N TYR A 3 5.25 -11.48 0.74
CA TYR A 3 5.81 -11.29 -0.60
C TYR A 3 7.29 -10.89 -0.52
N LYS A 4 8.15 -11.59 -1.28
CA LYS A 4 9.61 -11.35 -1.33
C LYS A 4 10.30 -11.20 0.03
N GLY A 5 9.84 -11.93 1.04
CA GLY A 5 10.39 -11.90 2.40
C GLY A 5 9.72 -10.90 3.34
N PHE A 6 8.94 -9.95 2.82
CA PHE A 6 8.19 -8.98 3.61
C PHE A 6 6.81 -9.50 4.00
N TYR A 7 6.31 -8.99 5.13
CA TYR A 7 4.97 -9.25 5.62
C TYR A 7 4.10 -8.02 5.37
N ILE A 8 2.97 -8.21 4.70
CA ILE A 8 2.12 -7.10 4.24
C ILE A 8 0.75 -7.28 4.85
N LYS A 9 0.27 -6.24 5.53
CA LYS A 9 -1.09 -6.15 6.04
C LYS A 9 -1.87 -5.17 5.20
N ILE A 10 -3.02 -5.62 4.70
CA ILE A 10 -3.92 -4.79 3.91
C ILE A 10 -5.23 -4.71 4.69
N SER A 11 -5.61 -3.49 5.08
CA SER A 11 -6.82 -3.22 5.84
C SER A 11 -7.68 -2.22 5.07
N PRO A 12 -9.01 -2.40 4.98
CA PRO A 12 -9.86 -1.40 4.36
C PRO A 12 -9.81 -0.10 5.16
N ASP A 13 -9.75 1.03 4.45
CA ASP A 13 -9.73 2.38 5.03
C ASP A 13 -10.63 3.30 4.20
N SER A 14 -11.45 4.10 4.88
CA SER A 14 -12.36 5.07 4.27
C SER A 14 -11.98 6.52 4.54
N ASN A 15 -10.85 6.75 5.23
CA ASN A 15 -10.37 8.07 5.59
C ASN A 15 -9.08 8.45 4.84
N ILE A 16 -8.99 8.07 3.56
CA ILE A 16 -7.83 8.34 2.72
C ILE A 16 -7.99 9.69 2.03
N HIS A 17 -7.17 10.67 2.40
CA HIS A 17 -7.20 11.99 1.78
C HIS A 17 -6.52 11.99 0.40
N ARG A 18 -7.20 12.54 -0.61
CA ARG A 18 -6.68 12.75 -1.96
C ARG A 18 -7.15 14.08 -2.53
N VAL A 19 -6.37 14.63 -3.44
CA VAL A 19 -6.70 15.89 -4.13
C VAL A 19 -7.27 15.57 -5.50
N ASP A 20 -8.52 15.96 -5.74
CA ASP A 20 -9.16 15.78 -7.05
C ASP A 20 -8.53 16.67 -8.13
N LYS A 21 -8.93 16.47 -9.39
CA LYS A 21 -8.43 17.26 -10.53
C LYS A 21 -8.73 18.77 -10.43
N LYS A 22 -9.61 19.18 -9.52
CA LYS A 22 -9.97 20.58 -9.25
C LYS A 22 -9.24 21.13 -8.02
N GLY A 23 -8.32 20.38 -7.42
CA GLY A 23 -7.55 20.82 -6.26
C GLY A 23 -8.31 20.68 -4.94
N ARG A 24 -9.42 19.93 -4.89
CA ARG A 24 -10.22 19.76 -3.67
C ARG A 24 -9.76 18.52 -2.92
N ASP A 25 -9.59 18.65 -1.62
CA ASP A 25 -9.39 17.51 -0.73
C ASP A 25 -10.67 16.70 -0.63
N ILE A 26 -10.57 15.40 -0.87
CA ILE A 26 -11.65 14.44 -0.81
C ILE A 26 -11.22 13.23 0.01
N LEU A 27 -12.16 12.69 0.77
CA LEU A 27 -12.00 11.41 1.45
C LEU A 27 -12.38 10.29 0.49
N CYS A 28 -11.46 9.35 0.32
CA CYS A 28 -11.62 8.19 -0.52
C CYS A 28 -11.68 6.91 0.31
N GLU A 29 -12.45 5.96 -0.20
CA GLU A 29 -12.36 4.57 0.21
C GLU A 29 -11.16 3.89 -0.45
N GLY A 30 -10.69 2.83 0.18
CA GLY A 30 -9.66 1.94 -0.35
C GLY A 30 -9.01 1.15 0.78
N PHE A 31 -7.68 1.12 0.80
CA PHE A 31 -6.93 0.28 1.73
C PHE A 31 -5.70 0.99 2.30
N LEU A 32 -5.43 0.74 3.58
CA LEU A 32 -4.13 0.95 4.20
C LEU A 32 -3.28 -0.31 4.00
N ILE A 33 -2.08 -0.13 3.46
CA ILE A 33 -1.10 -1.17 3.20
C ILE A 33 0.11 -0.90 4.10
N GLN A 34 0.38 -1.83 5.00
CA GLN A 34 1.51 -1.76 5.92
C GLN A 34 2.49 -2.89 5.61
N VAL A 35 3.78 -2.57 5.59
CA VAL A 35 4.87 -3.50 5.28
C VAL A 35 5.73 -3.67 6.52
N PHE A 36 5.92 -4.92 6.93
CA PHE A 36 6.65 -5.31 8.13
C PHE A 36 7.85 -6.18 7.76
N ALA A 37 8.88 -6.09 8.61
CA ALA A 37 10.09 -6.91 8.51
C ALA A 37 9.82 -8.39 8.78
N ASP A 38 8.83 -8.68 9.64
CA ASP A 38 8.50 -10.02 10.10
C ASP A 38 7.00 -10.20 10.38
N GLU A 39 6.60 -11.43 10.67
CA GLU A 39 5.22 -11.80 10.96
C GLU A 39 4.68 -11.29 12.29
N THR A 40 5.55 -10.79 13.17
CA THR A 40 5.11 -10.28 14.47
C THR A 40 4.39 -8.94 14.34
N GLU A 41 4.44 -8.32 13.15
CA GLU A 41 3.87 -7.00 12.85
C GLU A 41 4.39 -5.89 13.79
N ARG A 42 5.55 -6.11 14.45
CA ARG A 42 6.13 -5.16 15.42
C ARG A 42 7.04 -4.13 14.78
N ILE A 43 7.74 -4.52 13.71
CA ILE A 43 8.68 -3.67 13.00
C ILE A 43 8.05 -3.31 11.67
N GLU A 44 7.28 -2.23 11.66
CA GLU A 44 6.80 -1.61 10.43
C GLU A 44 7.98 -0.94 9.74
N ILE A 45 8.20 -1.31 8.48
CA ILE A 45 9.23 -0.73 7.61
C ILE A 45 8.63 0.43 6.82
N ASP A 46 7.39 0.26 6.36
CA ASP A 46 6.70 1.26 5.54
C ASP A 46 5.18 1.14 5.66
N ASN A 47 4.48 2.23 5.35
CA ASN A 47 3.03 2.23 5.18
C ASN A 47 2.60 3.22 4.09
N PHE A 48 1.59 2.83 3.33
CA PHE A 48 0.98 3.66 2.31
C PHE A 48 -0.48 3.30 2.10
N SER A 49 -1.23 4.20 1.48
CA SER A 49 -2.65 4.01 1.23
C SER A 49 -2.93 3.87 -0.27
N ALA A 50 -3.93 3.08 -0.60
CA ALA A 50 -4.45 2.90 -1.95
C ALA A 50 -5.88 3.43 -2.00
N ALA A 51 -6.14 4.51 -2.73
CA ALA A 51 -7.48 5.08 -2.86
C ALA A 51 -8.15 4.66 -4.17
N VAL A 52 -9.44 4.33 -4.08
CA VAL A 52 -10.29 3.98 -5.22
C VAL A 52 -10.50 5.21 -6.11
N GLY A 53 -10.28 5.03 -7.41
CA GLY A 53 -10.29 6.11 -8.41
C GLY A 53 -8.98 6.90 -8.49
N PHE A 54 -7.95 6.50 -7.73
CA PHE A 54 -6.60 7.07 -7.77
C PHE A 54 -5.56 6.00 -8.07
N GLU A 55 -5.10 5.26 -7.06
CA GLU A 55 -4.11 4.20 -7.23
C GLU A 55 -4.74 2.85 -7.60
N ILE A 56 -5.97 2.60 -7.18
CA ILE A 56 -6.75 1.40 -7.54
C ILE A 56 -8.05 1.81 -8.24
N LEU A 57 -8.53 0.98 -9.16
CA LEU A 57 -9.73 1.27 -9.95
C LEU A 57 -11.02 0.85 -9.22
N GLU A 58 -10.96 -0.27 -8.51
CA GLU A 58 -12.04 -0.91 -7.79
C GLU A 58 -11.67 -1.12 -6.31
N ASN A 59 -12.67 -1.12 -5.44
CA ASN A 59 -12.48 -1.43 -4.02
C ASN A 59 -12.30 -2.95 -3.82
N SER A 60 -11.19 -3.48 -4.30
CA SER A 60 -10.90 -4.92 -4.32
C SER A 60 -9.58 -5.23 -3.64
N LEU A 61 -9.59 -6.26 -2.78
CA LEU A 61 -8.38 -6.77 -2.15
C LEU A 61 -7.34 -7.21 -3.19
N GLY A 62 -7.78 -7.75 -4.33
CA GLY A 62 -6.88 -8.19 -5.40
C GLY A 62 -6.07 -7.04 -6.02
N GLU A 63 -6.70 -5.87 -6.20
CA GLU A 63 -5.99 -4.68 -6.69
C GLU A 63 -5.02 -4.13 -5.66
N ALA A 64 -5.43 -4.08 -4.37
CA ALA A 64 -4.55 -3.67 -3.29
C ALA A 64 -3.34 -4.61 -3.13
N GLU A 65 -3.53 -5.92 -3.28
CA GLU A 65 -2.43 -6.89 -3.30
C GLU A 65 -1.48 -6.68 -4.48
N GLN A 66 -2.01 -6.41 -5.67
CA GLN A 66 -1.17 -6.17 -6.86
C GLN A 66 -0.36 -4.89 -6.69
N LEU A 67 -0.99 -3.80 -6.22
CA LEU A 67 -0.30 -2.55 -5.92
C LEU A 67 0.82 -2.76 -4.88
N ALA A 68 0.56 -3.53 -3.82
CA ALA A 68 1.57 -3.83 -2.81
C ALA A 68 2.77 -4.61 -3.38
N LYS A 69 2.52 -5.56 -4.29
CA LYS A 69 3.59 -6.29 -4.99
C LYS A 69 4.40 -5.36 -5.90
N ASP A 70 3.72 -4.51 -6.68
CA ASP A 70 4.36 -3.56 -7.59
C ASP A 70 5.21 -2.56 -6.82
N TYR A 71 4.75 -2.11 -5.66
CA TYR A 71 5.49 -1.24 -4.74
C TYR A 71 6.76 -1.93 -4.23
N ILE A 72 6.65 -3.15 -3.71
CA ILE A 72 7.82 -3.92 -3.22
C ILE A 72 8.78 -4.27 -4.36
N ASP A 73 8.29 -4.48 -5.57
CA ASP A 73 9.14 -4.73 -6.74
C ASP A 73 9.91 -3.48 -7.19
N CYS A 74 9.38 -2.29 -6.93
CA CYS A 74 10.07 -1.02 -7.13
C CYS A 74 11.05 -0.74 -5.98
N GLU A 75 10.59 -0.79 -4.74
CA GLU A 75 11.39 -0.45 -3.55
C GLU A 75 12.46 -1.50 -3.23
N GLY A 76 12.13 -2.79 -3.41
CA GLY A 76 13.06 -3.90 -3.19
C GLY A 76 14.32 -3.81 -4.06
N LYS A 77 14.22 -3.23 -5.26
CA LYS A 77 15.40 -2.91 -6.08
C LYS A 77 16.36 -1.97 -5.37
N PHE A 78 15.84 -1.00 -4.60
CA PHE A 78 16.66 -0.06 -3.84
C PHE A 78 17.20 -0.65 -2.53
N ILE A 79 16.53 -1.64 -1.96
CA ILE A 79 16.99 -2.34 -0.74
C ILE A 79 18.15 -3.30 -1.09
N ASP A 80 18.03 -4.07 -2.17
CA ASP A 80 19.10 -4.96 -2.66
C ASP A 80 20.37 -4.17 -3.08
N LEU A 81 20.22 -2.91 -3.53
CA LEU A 81 21.34 -2.03 -3.89
C LEU A 81 22.07 -1.40 -2.71
N LYS A 82 21.52 -1.48 -1.48
CA LYS A 82 22.13 -0.91 -0.26
C LYS A 82 22.93 -1.94 0.56
N SER A 83 23.01 -3.19 0.10
CA SER A 83 23.75 -4.28 0.74
C SER A 83 25.17 -4.40 0.20
#